data_AF-A0A7G8P6I5-F1
#
_entry.id   AF-A0A7G8P6I5-F1
#
_cell.length_a   1.000
_cell.length_b   1.000
_cell.length_c   1.000
_cell.angle_alpha   90.00
_cell.angle_beta   90.00
_cell.angle_gamma   90.00
#
_symmetry.space_group_name_H-M   'P 1'
#
loop_
_entity.id
_entity.type
_entity.pdbx_description
1 polymer ?
#
loop_
_entity_poly.entity_id
_entity_poly.type
_entity_poly.pdbx_seq_one_letter_code
_entity_poly.pdbx_strand_id
1 'polypeptide(L)' 'MAQPIRRNAGAVRVYSDQLRVLMSHLAADPLDEQKSIALVSHIVERRGAAAQLLEDLQSQALGISC' A
#
# COMPACT_ATOMS: atom_id res chain seq x y z
N MET A 1 7.45 -24.24 0.36
CA MET A 1 8.09 -22.98 -0.08
C MET A 1 7.00 -21.94 -0.29
N ALA A 2 6.91 -20.92 0.59
CA ALA A 2 5.84 -19.93 0.53
C ALA A 2 6.02 -19.04 -0.72
N GLN A 3 5.03 -19.10 -1.61
CA GLN A 3 5.05 -18.46 -2.93
C GLN A 3 5.29 -16.94 -2.82
N PRO A 4 6.25 -16.37 -3.58
CA PRO A 4 6.56 -14.93 -3.57
C PRO A 4 5.35 -14.05 -3.93
N ILE A 5 4.43 -14.56 -4.74
CA ILE A 5 3.15 -13.92 -5.08
C ILE A 5 2.34 -13.58 -3.82
N ARG A 6 2.26 -14.49 -2.85
CA ARG A 6 1.52 -14.26 -1.60
C ARG A 6 2.16 -13.17 -0.73
N ARG A 7 3.49 -13.03 -0.79
CA ARG A 7 4.22 -12.01 -0.03
C ARG A 7 4.03 -10.62 -0.62
N ASN A 8 4.13 -10.49 -1.95
CA ASN A 8 3.94 -9.21 -2.63
C ASN A 8 2.48 -8.73 -2.50
N ALA A 9 1.51 -9.64 -2.66
CA ALA A 9 0.09 -9.31 -2.44
C ALA A 9 -0.21 -8.89 -1.00
N GLY A 10 0.46 -9.53 -0.02
CA GLY A 10 0.41 -9.12 1.38
C GLY A 10 0.94 -7.71 1.61
N ALA A 11 2.08 -7.36 1.00
CA ALA A 11 2.68 -6.04 1.16
C ALA A 11 1.84 -4.90 0.55
N VAL A 12 1.26 -5.09 -0.64
CA VAL A 12 0.34 -4.12 -1.26
C VAL A 12 -0.91 -3.92 -0.40
N ARG A 13 -1.44 -5.02 0.16
CA ARG A 13 -2.58 -4.96 1.08
C ARG A 13 -2.25 -4.21 2.36
N VAL A 14 -1.12 -4.49 2.99
CA VAL A 14 -0.67 -3.78 4.21
C VAL A 14 -0.52 -2.27 3.96
N TYR A 15 0.08 -1.88 2.85
CA TYR A 15 0.14 -0.46 2.45
C TYR A 15 -1.24 0.17 2.36
N SER A 16 -2.16 -0.51 1.67
CA SER A 16 -3.53 -0.04 1.43
C SER A 16 -4.34 0.07 2.72
N ASP A 17 -4.19 -0.90 3.63
CA ASP A 17 -4.87 -0.91 4.92
C ASP A 17 -4.34 0.22 5.82
N GLN A 18 -3.01 0.42 5.88
CA GLN A 18 -2.43 1.56 6.60
C GLN A 18 -2.88 2.91 6.04
N LEU A 19 -2.99 3.04 4.71
CA LEU A 19 -3.49 4.25 4.08
C LEU A 19 -4.93 4.57 4.53
N ARG A 20 -5.82 3.57 4.55
CA ARG A 20 -7.20 3.74 5.02
C ARG A 20 -7.27 4.19 6.48
N VAL A 21 -6.44 3.59 7.34
CA VAL A 21 -6.37 3.96 8.77
C VAL A 21 -5.95 5.42 8.92
N LEU A 22 -4.88 5.84 8.25
CA LEU A 22 -4.40 7.22 8.31
C LEU A 22 -5.43 8.23 7.79
N MET A 23 -6.13 7.92 6.69
CA MET A 23 -7.24 8.74 6.19
C MET A 23 -8.39 8.81 7.20
N SER A 24 -8.72 7.71 7.88
CA SER A 24 -9.77 7.70 8.90
C SER A 24 -9.41 8.55 10.12
N HIS A 25 -8.14 8.53 10.55
CA HIS A 25 -7.65 9.37 11.65
C HIS A 25 -7.71 10.85 11.28
N LEU A 26 -7.27 11.21 10.07
CA LEU A 26 -7.34 12.59 9.59
C LEU A 26 -8.79 13.06 9.41
N ALA A 27 -9.68 12.20 8.92
CA ALA A 27 -11.10 12.53 8.79
C ALA A 27 -11.77 12.80 10.15
N ALA A 28 -11.32 12.11 11.21
CA ALA A 28 -11.82 12.34 12.57
C ALA A 28 -11.33 13.67 13.15
N ASP A 29 -10.21 14.21 12.67
CA ASP A 29 -9.63 15.46 13.16
C ASP A 29 -8.80 16.15 12.05
N PRO A 30 -9.46 16.91 11.16
CA PRO A 30 -8.83 17.40 9.93
C PRO A 30 -7.88 18.58 10.14
N LEU A 31 -7.87 19.20 11.33
CA LEU A 31 -6.97 20.32 11.67
C LEU A 31 -5.72 19.86 12.43
N ASP A 32 -5.59 18.56 12.69
CA ASP A 32 -4.42 17.97 13.31
C ASP A 32 -3.27 17.84 12.29
N GLU A 33 -2.25 18.68 12.47
CA GLU A 33 -1.06 18.72 11.64
C GLU A 33 -0.29 17.40 11.67
N GLN A 34 -0.23 16.73 12.82
CA GLN A 34 0.51 15.48 12.97
C GLN A 34 -0.14 14.33 12.19
N LYS A 35 -1.48 14.27 12.20
CA LYS A 35 -2.23 13.29 11.39
C LYS A 35 -2.07 13.56 9.88
N SER A 36 -2.03 14.83 9.50
CA SER A 36 -1.78 15.26 8.12
C SER A 36 -0.38 14.85 7.65
N ILE A 37 0.64 15.13 8.45
CA ILE A 37 2.03 14.74 8.17
C ILE A 37 2.15 13.22 8.07
N ALA A 38 1.55 12.46 8.99
CA ALA A 38 1.60 11.00 8.98
C ALA A 38 1.02 10.41 7.68
N LEU A 39 -0.12 10.94 7.21
CA LEU A 39 -0.73 10.53 5.95
C LEU A 39 0.17 10.84 4.75
N VAL A 40 0.69 12.08 4.68
CA VAL A 40 1.53 12.52 3.56
C VAL A 40 2.85 11.73 3.53
N SER A 41 3.53 11.56 4.66
CA SER A 41 4.75 10.75 4.74
C SER A 41 4.51 9.32 4.27
N HIS A 42 3.44 8.67 4.72
CA HIS A 42 3.11 7.30 4.28
C HIS A 42 2.89 7.22 2.76
N ILE A 43 2.22 8.20 2.17
CA ILE A 43 2.02 8.27 0.72
C ILE A 43 3.36 8.47 0.00
N VAL A 44 4.12 9.50 0.38
CA VAL A 44 5.36 9.88 -0.32
C VAL A 44 6.40 8.76 -0.24
N GLU A 45 6.58 8.15 0.93
CA GLU A 45 7.63 7.15 1.15
C GLU A 45 7.27 5.77 0.60
N ARG A 46 5.98 5.38 0.66
CA ARG A 46 5.59 3.98 0.42
C ARG A 46 4.77 3.74 -0.84
N ARG A 47 4.18 4.78 -1.45
CA ARG A 47 3.37 4.62 -2.67
C ARG A 47 4.16 3.99 -3.80
N GLY A 48 5.40 4.45 -4.05
CA GLY A 48 6.22 3.94 -5.14
C GLY A 48 6.52 2.44 -5.01
N ALA A 49 6.91 2.01 -3.80
CA ALA A 49 7.14 0.60 -3.51
C ALA A 49 5.86 -0.24 -3.66
N ALA A 50 4.72 0.25 -3.18
CA ALA A 50 3.45 -0.46 -3.32
C ALA A 50 2.99 -0.56 -4.78
N ALA A 51 3.21 0.49 -5.59
CA ALA A 51 2.90 0.49 -7.02
C ALA A 51 3.75 -0.54 -7.77
N GLN A 52 5.07 -0.56 -7.52
CA GLN A 52 5.96 -1.54 -8.13
C GLN A 52 5.56 -2.98 -7.78
N LEU A 53 5.25 -3.24 -6.50
CA LEU A 53 4.79 -4.55 -6.06
C LEU A 53 3.48 -4.97 -6.74
N LEU A 54 2.58 -4.02 -7.01
CA LEU A 54 1.34 -4.28 -7.72
C LEU A 54 1.58 -4.60 -9.20
N GLU A 55 2.45 -3.84 -9.86
CA GLU A 55 2.85 -4.09 -11.25
C GLU A 55 3.53 -5.46 -11.40
N ASP A 56 4.40 -5.83 -10.47
CA ASP A 56 5.05 -7.15 -10.43
C ASP A 56 4.02 -8.28 -10.29
N LEU A 57 3.02 -8.11 -9.42
CA LEU A 57 1.94 -9.07 -9.24
C LEU A 57 1.08 -9.22 -10.50
N GLN A 58 0.75 -8.11 -11.16
CA GLN A 58 -0.02 -8.12 -12.40
C GLN A 58 0.75 -8.79 -13.53
N SER A 59 2.04 -8.47 -13.66
CA SER A 59 2.94 -9.07 -14.65
C SER A 59 3.08 -10.59 -14.42
N GLN A 60 3.18 -11.03 -13.17
CA GLN A 60 3.22 -12.46 -12.82
C GLN A 60 1.89 -13.17 -13.05
N ALA A 61 0.76 -12.51 -12.81
CA ALA A 61 -0.57 -13.09 -13.05
C ALA A 61 -0.87 -13.25 -14.55
N LEU A 62 -0.41 -12.31 -15.39
CA LEU A 62 -0.57 -12.35 -16.85
C LEU A 62 0.42 -13.31 -17.55
N GLY A 63 1.54 -13.64 -16.89
CA GLY A 63 2.53 -14.60 -17.40
C GLY A 63 2.17 -16.08 -17.21
N ILE A 64 1.03 -16.38 -16.58
CA ILE A 64 0.49 -17.74 -16.48
C ILE A 64 -0.38 -17.97 -17.72
N SER A 65 0.25 -18.18 -18.88
CA SER A 65 -0.43 -18.80 -20.03
C SER A 65 -0.81 -20.23 -19.63
N CYS A 66 -2.11 -20.53 -19.75
CA CYS A 66 -2.68 -21.88 -19.64
C CYS A 66 -1.95 -22.90 -20.53
#